data_AF-A0A7R9UVK4-F1
#
_entry.id   AF-A0A7R9UVK4-F1
#
_cell.length_a   1.000
_cell.length_b   1.000
_cell.length_c   1.000
_cell.angle_alpha   90.00
_cell.angle_beta   90.00
_cell.angle_gamma   90.00
#
_symmetry.space_group_name_H-M   'P 1'
#
loop_
_entity.id
_entity.type
_entity.pdbx_description
1 polymer ?
#
loop_
_entity_poly.entity_id
_entity_poly.type
_entity_poly.pdbx_seq_one_letter_code
_entity_poly.pdbx_strand_id
1 'polypeptide(L)'
;DKAALRTNLKVNLLRIRERELNFYTNNCLSISTQAALLAGFAWYGLTEVPFTDEANDIVQTVYLVVTTCIMGLEMLTVVNATLCAILGPGLALRGPDGS
;
A
#
# COMPACT_ATOMS: atom_id res chain seq x y z
N ASP A 1 34.56 12.60 -26.71
CA ASP A 1 34.34 12.86 -25.27
C ASP A 1 33.00 13.40 -24.84
N LYS A 2 32.55 14.59 -25.25
CA LYS A 2 31.28 15.17 -24.71
C LYS A 2 30.05 14.26 -24.89
N ALA A 3 29.97 13.51 -25.99
CA ALA A 3 28.88 12.55 -26.22
C ALA A 3 28.95 11.35 -25.26
N ALA A 4 30.13 10.75 -25.08
CA ALA A 4 30.34 9.66 -24.14
C ALA A 4 30.07 10.08 -22.69
N LEU A 5 30.45 11.30 -22.32
CA LEU A 5 30.16 11.85 -20.99
C LEU A 5 28.65 12.03 -20.77
N ARG A 6 27.91 12.54 -21.77
CA ARG A 6 26.45 12.66 -21.71
C ARG A 6 25.76 11.31 -21.59
N THR A 7 26.24 10.29 -22.29
CA THR A 7 25.70 8.93 -22.20
C THR A 7 25.93 8.33 -20.81
N ASN A 8 27.15 8.42 -20.27
CA ASN A 8 27.44 7.94 -18.92
C ASN A 8 26.59 8.65 -17.85
N LEU A 9 26.36 9.95 -18.01
CA LEU A 9 25.52 10.72 -17.07
C LEU A 9 24.05 10.29 -17.15
N LYS A 10 23.52 10.04 -18.35
CA LYS A 10 22.16 9.49 -18.54
C LYS A 10 22.01 8.10 -17.91
N VAL A 11 22.99 7.21 -18.09
CA VAL A 11 22.97 5.87 -17.48
C VAL A 11 22.97 5.96 -15.95
N ASN A 12 23.80 6.84 -15.38
CA ASN A 12 23.83 7.05 -13.93
C ASN A 12 22.51 7.59 -13.39
N LEU A 13 21.85 8.48 -14.13
CA LEU A 13 20.56 9.06 -13.74
C LEU A 13 19.43 8.01 -13.80
N LEU A 14 19.40 7.17 -14.84
CA LEU A 14 18.47 6.05 -14.94
C LEU A 14 18.62 5.09 -13.76
N ARG A 15 19.86 4.77 -13.36
CA ARG A 15 20.12 3.90 -12.21
C ARG A 15 19.59 4.48 -10.89
N ILE A 16 19.61 5.80 -10.73
CA ILE A 16 19.03 6.46 -9.55
C ILE A 16 17.51 6.34 -9.59
N ARG A 17 16.88 6.63 -10.74
CA ARG A 17 15.42 6.51 -10.92
C ARG A 17 14.91 5.09 -10.70
N GLU A 18 15.63 4.08 -11.18
CA GLU A 18 15.31 2.68 -10.94
C GLU A 18 15.32 2.36 -9.43
N ARG A 19 16.31 2.87 -8.70
CA ARG A 19 16.38 2.68 -7.25
C ARG A 19 15.26 3.40 -6.50
N GLU A 20 14.92 4.62 -6.91
CA GLU A 20 13.77 5.38 -6.37
C GLU A 20 12.46 4.64 -6.60
N LEU A 21 12.24 4.15 -7.82
CA LEU A 21 11.04 3.40 -8.19
C LEU A 21 10.91 2.10 -7.38
N ASN A 22 12.00 1.35 -7.25
CA ASN A 22 12.04 0.14 -6.42
C ASN A 22 11.76 0.45 -4.95
N PHE A 23 12.27 1.58 -4.45
CA PHE A 23 11.99 2.03 -3.08
C PHE A 23 10.49 2.30 -2.88
N TYR A 24 9.85 3.07 -3.76
CA TYR A 24 8.41 3.35 -3.67
C TYR A 24 7.55 2.10 -3.80
N THR A 25 7.92 1.21 -4.71
CA THR A 25 7.22 -0.07 -4.92
C THR A 25 7.30 -0.94 -3.67
N ASN A 26 8.50 -1.12 -3.11
CA ASN A 26 8.70 -1.89 -1.87
C ASN A 26 7.95 -1.27 -0.69
N ASN A 27 7.93 0.06 -0.59
CA ASN A 27 7.18 0.75 0.45
C ASN A 27 5.66 0.49 0.32
N CYS A 28 5.10 0.61 -0.89
CA CYS A 28 3.68 0.32 -1.12
C CYS A 28 3.34 -1.14 -0.78
N LEU A 29 4.19 -2.08 -1.17
CA LEU A 29 4.00 -3.49 -0.82
C LEU A 29 4.07 -3.72 0.69
N SER A 30 4.99 -3.06 1.41
CA SER A 30 5.08 -3.17 2.86
C SER A 30 3.85 -2.59 3.57
N ILE A 31 3.31 -1.47 3.09
CA ILE A 31 2.05 -0.91 3.61
C ILE A 31 0.90 -1.88 3.34
N SER A 32 0.84 -2.45 2.12
CA SER A 32 -0.21 -3.40 1.75
C SER A 32 -0.20 -4.66 2.62
N THR A 33 0.97 -5.19 2.99
CA THR A 33 1.02 -6.39 3.85
C THR A 33 0.55 -6.07 5.26
N GLN A 34 0.95 -4.92 5.81
CA GLN A 34 0.51 -4.48 7.14
C GLN A 34 -1.01 -4.25 7.18
N ALA A 35 -1.54 -3.55 6.17
CA ALA A 35 -2.96 -3.29 6.03
C ALA A 35 -3.79 -4.58 5.93
N ALA A 36 -3.33 -5.55 5.14
CA ALA A 36 -3.99 -6.84 5.01
C ALA A 36 -4.04 -7.61 6.34
N LEU A 37 -2.98 -7.57 7.14
CA LEU A 37 -2.96 -8.18 8.47
C LEU A 37 -3.94 -7.49 9.43
N LEU A 38 -3.95 -6.16 9.46
CA LEU A 38 -4.87 -5.38 10.29
C LEU A 38 -6.34 -5.63 9.93
N ALA A 39 -6.64 -5.71 8.63
CA ALA A 39 -7.97 -6.10 8.15
C ALA A 39 -8.37 -7.50 8.63
N GLY A 40 -7.43 -8.46 8.60
CA GLY A 40 -7.65 -9.81 9.12
C GLY A 40 -7.93 -9.85 10.63
N PHE A 41 -7.22 -9.04 11.42
CA PHE A 41 -7.47 -8.92 12.85
C PHE A 41 -8.83 -8.26 13.14
N ALA A 42 -9.22 -7.24 12.37
CA ALA A 42 -10.53 -6.62 12.48
C ALA A 42 -11.66 -7.62 12.15
N TRP A 43 -11.49 -8.44 11.12
CA TRP A 43 -12.43 -9.52 10.80
C TRP A 43 -12.56 -10.52 11.94
N TYR A 44 -11.43 -11.00 12.48
CA TYR A 44 -11.41 -11.91 13.63
C TYR A 44 -12.16 -11.31 14.84
N GLY A 45 -11.91 -10.04 15.14
CA GLY A 45 -12.61 -9.31 16.20
C GLY A 45 -14.12 -9.21 15.99
N LEU A 46 -14.58 -9.23 14.73
CA LEU A 46 -16.01 -9.16 14.40
C LEU A 46 -16.72 -10.51 14.54
N THR A 47 -16.04 -11.62 14.23
CA THR A 47 -16.67 -12.95 14.19
C THR A 47 -16.49 -13.79 15.44
N GLU A 48 -15.35 -13.62 16.15
CA GLU A 48 -14.96 -14.53 17.24
C GLU A 48 -15.13 -13.93 18.64
N VAL A 49 -15.40 -12.62 18.76
CA VAL A 49 -15.61 -11.97 20.06
C VAL A 49 -17.10 -11.98 20.40
N PRO A 50 -17.56 -12.83 21.34
CA PRO A 50 -18.95 -12.85 21.73
C PRO A 50 -19.29 -11.60 22.54
N PHE A 51 -20.47 -11.03 22.30
CA PHE A 51 -21.04 -10.02 23.19
C PHE A 51 -21.65 -10.70 24.41
N THR A 52 -21.32 -10.19 25.59
CA THR A 52 -22.00 -10.58 26.85
C THR A 52 -23.36 -9.90 26.92
N ASP A 53 -24.40 -10.60 27.39
CA ASP A 53 -25.76 -10.04 27.50
C ASP A 53 -25.88 -8.82 28.44
N GLU A 54 -24.89 -8.58 29.30
CA GLU A 54 -24.82 -7.40 30.18
C GLU A 54 -24.06 -6.20 29.58
N ALA A 55 -23.57 -6.32 28.33
CA ALA A 55 -22.84 -5.24 27.68
C ALA A 55 -23.76 -4.06 27.32
N ASN A 56 -23.22 -2.85 27.39
CA ASN A 56 -23.94 -1.67 26.96
C ASN A 56 -24.09 -1.65 25.43
N ASP A 57 -25.34 -1.61 24.94
CA ASP A 57 -25.71 -1.55 23.53
C ASP A 57 -24.95 -0.47 22.74
N ILE A 58 -24.65 0.67 23.37
CA ILE A 58 -23.92 1.77 22.74
C ILE A 58 -22.47 1.34 22.44
N VAL A 59 -21.82 0.66 23.40
CA VAL A 59 -20.44 0.21 23.24
C VAL A 59 -20.36 -0.89 22.18
N GLN A 60 -21.32 -1.80 22.17
CA GLN A 60 -21.44 -2.83 21.14
C GLN A 60 -21.62 -2.22 19.75
N THR A 61 -22.51 -1.23 19.61
CA THR A 61 -22.74 -0.54 18.33
C THR A 61 -21.50 0.20 17.86
N VAL A 62 -20.83 0.94 18.75
CA VAL A 62 -19.59 1.66 18.43
C VAL A 62 -18.49 0.68 18.01
N TYR A 63 -18.34 -0.45 18.71
CA TYR A 63 -17.38 -1.48 18.36
C TYR A 63 -17.64 -2.05 16.96
N LEU A 64 -18.89 -2.39 16.64
CA LEU A 64 -19.26 -2.92 15.33
C LEU A 64 -18.99 -1.91 14.21
N VAL A 65 -19.39 -0.65 14.39
CA VAL A 65 -19.19 0.41 13.40
C VAL A 65 -17.70 0.66 13.17
N VAL A 66 -16.93 0.86 14.25
CA VAL A 66 -15.51 1.16 14.16
C VAL A 66 -14.73 0.00 13.53
N THR A 67 -14.98 -1.23 13.96
CA THR A 67 -14.28 -2.42 13.44
C THR A 67 -14.58 -2.65 11.96
N THR A 68 -15.84 -2.43 11.54
CA THR A 68 -16.23 -2.51 10.13
C THR A 68 -15.58 -1.40 9.30
N CYS A 69 -15.51 -0.17 9.83
CA CYS A 69 -14.82 0.94 9.18
C CYS A 69 -13.31 0.68 9.03
N ILE A 70 -12.65 0.14 10.05
CA ILE A 70 -11.23 -0.25 9.99
C ILE A 70 -11.03 -1.24 8.86
N MET A 71 -11.80 -2.32 8.82
CA MET A 71 -11.69 -3.34 7.78
C MET A 71 -11.88 -2.76 6.37
N GLY A 72 -12.85 -1.86 6.18
CA GLY A 72 -13.09 -1.19 4.90
C GLY A 72 -11.94 -0.27 4.45
N LEU A 73 -11.39 0.53 5.37
CA LEU A 73 -10.29 1.46 5.08
C LEU A 73 -8.98 0.72 4.80
N GLU A 74 -8.70 -0.36 5.53
CA GLU A 74 -7.52 -1.20 5.30
C GLU A 74 -7.60 -1.91 3.94
N MET A 75 -8.77 -2.46 3.56
CA MET A 75 -8.96 -3.04 2.23
C MET A 75 -8.77 -2.01 1.10
N LEU A 76 -9.28 -0.78 1.26
CA LEU A 76 -9.04 0.29 0.30
C LEU A 76 -7.56 0.62 0.17
N THR A 77 -6.84 0.63 1.30
CA THR A 77 -5.39 0.87 1.34
C THR A 77 -4.62 -0.24 0.62
N VAL A 78 -4.98 -1.51 0.85
CA VAL A 78 -4.39 -2.67 0.16
C VAL A 78 -4.53 -2.54 -1.36
N VAL A 79 -5.74 -2.24 -1.84
CA VAL A 79 -6.01 -2.09 -3.28
C VAL A 79 -5.20 -0.95 -3.86
N ASN A 80 -5.24 0.23 -3.25
CA ASN A 80 -4.51 1.40 -3.75
C ASN A 80 -2.99 1.20 -3.74
N ALA A 81 -2.45 0.65 -2.65
CA ALA A 81 -1.02 0.36 -2.53
C ALA A 81 -0.57 -0.68 -3.56
N THR A 82 -1.37 -1.72 -3.78
CA THR A 82 -1.08 -2.74 -4.80
C THR A 82 -1.14 -2.16 -6.21
N LEU A 83 -2.13 -1.31 -6.50
CA LEU A 83 -2.22 -0.61 -7.79
C LEU A 83 -1.01 0.30 -8.00
N CYS A 84 -0.57 1.06 -6.99
CA CYS A 84 0.64 1.89 -7.07
C CYS A 84 1.90 1.04 -7.30
N ALA A 85 2.01 -0.11 -6.63
CA ALA A 85 3.15 -1.02 -6.78
C ALA A 85 3.21 -1.70 -8.16
N ILE A 86 2.08 -1.95 -8.80
CA ILE A 86 2.02 -2.62 -10.12
C ILE A 86 2.07 -1.59 -11.26
N LEU A 87 1.29 -0.51 -11.18
CA LEU A 87 1.20 0.50 -12.23
C LEU A 87 2.40 1.47 -12.21
N GLY A 88 3.01 1.72 -11.05
CA GLY A 88 4.18 2.58 -10.93
C GLY A 88 5.33 2.15 -11.83
N PRO A 89 5.81 0.90 -11.73
CA PRO A 89 6.85 0.39 -12.62
C PRO A 89 6.39 0.27 -14.08
N GLY A 90 5.13 -0.11 -14.32
CA GLY A 90 4.57 -0.24 -15.65
C GLY A 90 4.52 1.09 -16.43
N LEU A 91 4.19 2.19 -15.75
CA LEU A 91 4.22 3.54 -16.32
C LEU A 91 5.64 4.08 -16.42
N ALA A 92 6.52 3.78 -15.46
CA ALA A 92 7.91 4.19 -15.51
C ALA A 92 8.70 3.54 -16.66
N LEU A 93 8.38 2.29 -17.02
CA LEU A 93 8.99 1.58 -18.15
C LEU A 93 8.37 1.95 -19.52
N ARG A 94 7.18 2.55 -19.54
CA ARG A 94 6.46 2.96 -20.77
C ARG A 94 6.41 4.47 -20.99
N GLY A 95 6.93 5.25 -20.05
CA GLY A 95 7.05 6.69 -20.18
C GLY A 95 7.96 7.06 -21.36
N PRO A 96 7.72 8.20 -22.03
CA PRO A 96 8.54 8.63 -23.16
C PRO A 96 10.03 8.67 -22.75
N ASP A 97 10.91 8.15 -23.61
CA ASP A 97 12.35 8.03 -23.36
C ASP A 97 12.93 9.38 -22.87
N GLY A 98 13.16 9.48 -21.56
CA GLY A 98 13.87 10.62 -20.94
C GLY A 98 13.07 11.56 -20.03
N SER A 99 12.12 11.05 -19.23
CA SER A 99 11.59 11.72 -18.02
C SER A 99 12.30 11.26 -16.75
#